data_AF-U2P5J9-F1
#
_entry.id   AF-U2P5J9-F1
#
_cell.length_a   1.000
_cell.length_b   1.000
_cell.length_c   1.000
_cell.angle_alpha   90.00
_cell.angle_beta   90.00
_cell.angle_gamma   90.00
#
_symmetry.space_group_name_H-M   'P 1'
#
loop_
_entity.id
_entity.type
_entity.pdbx_description
1 polymer ?
#
loop_
_entity_poly.entity_id
_entity_poly.type
_entity_poly.pdbx_seq_one_letter_code
_entity_poly.pdbx_strand_id
1 'polypeptide(L)' 'MRLLDSYGVLEYLEANFDSLHTQSRLWILEDIDDFINIRRKEIRHDR' A
#
# COMPACT_ATOMS: atom_id res chain seq x y z
N MET A 1 8.73 5.51 -8.76
CA MET A 1 7.39 4.89 -8.64
C MET A 1 7.37 3.37 -8.84
N ARG A 2 8.27 2.75 -9.63
CA ARG A 2 8.27 1.28 -9.86
C ARG A 2 8.25 0.39 -8.61
N LEU A 3 8.81 0.85 -7.48
CA LEU A 3 8.79 0.09 -6.23
C LEU A 3 7.37 -0.05 -5.66
N LEU A 4 6.61 1.05 -5.61
CA LEU A 4 5.24 1.07 -5.09
C LEU A 4 4.33 0.22 -6.00
N ASP A 5 4.50 0.37 -7.30
CA ASP A 5 3.86 -0.42 -8.34
C ASP A 5 4.14 -1.94 -8.18
N SER A 6 5.40 -2.33 -7.90
CA SER A 6 5.76 -3.75 -7.70
C SER A 6 5.10 -4.42 -6.50
N TYR A 7 4.63 -3.63 -5.52
CA TYR A 7 3.86 -4.13 -4.38
C TYR A 7 2.33 -4.00 -4.58
N GLY A 8 1.88 -3.43 -5.71
CA GLY A 8 0.48 -3.17 -5.99
C GLY A 8 -0.11 -1.99 -5.21
N VAL A 9 0.74 -1.06 -4.77
CA VAL A 9 0.33 0.10 -3.96
C VAL A 9 -0.50 1.07 -4.79
N LEU A 10 -0.21 1.23 -6.08
CA LEU A 10 -0.91 2.21 -6.91
C LEU A 10 -2.37 1.80 -7.13
N GLU A 11 -2.60 0.52 -7.40
CA GLU A 11 -3.92 -0.08 -7.52
C GLU A 11 -4.70 -0.02 -6.21
N TYR A 12 -4.02 -0.25 -5.08
CA TYR A 12 -4.61 -0.10 -3.76
C TYR A 12 -5.06 1.34 -3.50
N LEU A 13 -4.23 2.34 -3.83
CA LEU A 13 -4.56 3.75 -3.65
C LEU A 13 -5.72 4.18 -4.56
N GLU A 14 -5.75 3.71 -5.81
CA GLU A 14 -6.83 3.99 -6.75
C GLU A 14 -8.16 3.38 -6.28
N ALA A 15 -8.14 2.11 -5.85
CA ALA A 15 -9.34 1.42 -5.38
C ALA A 15 -9.93 2.01 -4.09
N ASN A 16 -9.12 2.69 -3.28
CA ASN A 16 -9.53 3.23 -1.98
C ASN A 16 -9.57 4.76 -1.93
N PHE A 17 -9.52 5.44 -3.09
CA PHE A 17 -9.43 6.90 -3.17
C PHE A 17 -10.50 7.62 -2.34
N ASP A 18 -11.75 7.15 -2.39
CA ASP A 18 -12.88 7.74 -1.66
C ASP A 18 -12.69 7.73 -0.13
N SER A 19 -12.00 6.73 0.41
CA SER A 19 -11.67 6.68 1.83
C SER A 19 -10.42 7.52 2.13
N LEU A 20 -9.37 7.33 1.32
CA LEU A 20 -8.05 7.89 1.56
C LEU A 20 -7.99 9.41 1.42
N HIS A 21 -8.75 10.02 0.51
CA HIS A 21 -8.68 11.48 0.28
C HIS A 21 -9.20 12.31 1.46
N THR A 22 -9.92 11.69 2.41
CA THR A 22 -10.39 12.32 3.65
C THR A 22 -9.43 12.16 4.82
N GLN A 23 -8.40 11.31 4.68
CA GLN A 23 -7.47 10.98 5.75
C GLN A 23 -6.30 11.96 5.84
N SER A 24 -5.67 11.98 7.02
CA SER A 24 -4.43 12.75 7.18
C SER A 24 -3.30 12.13 6.36
N ARG A 25 -2.37 12.97 5.89
CA ARG A 25 -1.19 12.49 5.15
C ARG A 25 -0.37 11.46 5.94
N LEU A 26 -0.23 11.65 7.25
CA LEU A 26 0.51 10.73 8.12
C LEU A 26 -0.14 9.34 8.13
N TRP A 27 -1.47 9.31 8.29
CA TRP A 27 -2.23 8.07 8.26
C TRP A 27 -2.07 7.32 6.93
N ILE A 28 -2.12 8.04 5.80
CA ILE A 28 -1.93 7.42 4.47
C ILE A 28 -0.52 6.82 4.32
N LEU A 29 0.51 7.46 4.88
CA LEU A 29 1.87 6.93 4.84
C LEU A 29 2.01 5.66 5.69
N GLU A 30 1.45 5.66 6.89
CA GLU A 30 1.43 4.48 7.78
C GLU A 30 0.70 3.31 7.12
N ASP A 31 -0.46 3.57 6.52
CA ASP A 31 -1.27 2.57 5.81
C ASP A 31 -0.53 1.97 4.60
N ILE A 32 0.19 2.78 3.82
CA ILE A 32 1.03 2.29 2.72
C ILE A 32 2.18 1.42 3.25
N ASP A 33 2.84 1.82 4.34
CA ASP A 33 3.92 1.04 4.93
C ASP A 33 3.43 -0.33 5.44
N ASP A 34 2.25 -0.35 6.08
CA ASP A 34 1.60 -1.58 6.53
C ASP A 34 1.24 -2.49 5.35
N PHE A 35 0.62 -1.94 4.30
CA PHE A 35 0.29 -2.66 3.09
C PHE A 35 1.53 -3.32 2.46
N ILE A 36 2.63 -2.57 2.31
CA ILE A 36 3.89 -3.09 1.76
C ILE A 36 4.45 -4.21 2.65
N ASN A 37 4.38 -4.06 3.98
CA ASN A 37 4.89 -5.05 4.92
C ASN A 37 4.12 -6.37 4.87
N ILE A 38 2.80 -6.31 4.68
CA ILE A 38 1.95 -7.50 4.47
C ILE A 38 2.38 -8.21 3.18
N ARG A 39 2.43 -7.48 2.05
CA ARG A 39 2.85 -8.04 0.75
C ARG A 39 4.24 -8.65 0.78
N ARG A 40 5.19 -8.02 1.48
CA ARG A 40 6.54 -8.56 1.67
C ARG A 40 6.55 -9.88 2.43
N LYS A 41 5.65 -10.07 3.40
CA LYS A 41 5.53 -11.33 4.14
C LYS A 41 4.94 -12.42 3.25
N GLU A 42 3.93 -12.11 2.45
CA GLU A 42 3.33 -13.04 1.47
C GLU A 42 4.37 -13.54 0.46
N ILE A 43 5.11 -12.63 -0.18
CA ILE A 43 6.15 -12.99 -1.18
C ILE A 43 7.26 -13.88 -0.56
N ARG A 44 7.57 -13.68 0.72
CA ARG A 44 8.56 -14.50 1.44
C ARG A 44 8.02 -15.85 1.90
N HIS A 45 6.69 -15.99 2.03
CA HIS A 45 6.06 -17.25 2.43
C HIS A 45 5.85 -18.19 1.23
N ASP A 46 5.70 -17.63 0.02
CA ASP A 46 5.55 -18.38 -1.23
C ASP A 46 6.88 -18.90 -1.84
N ARG A 47 8.03 -18.69 -1.16
CA ARG A 47 9.36 -19.18 -1.59
C ARG A 47 9.87 -20.29 -0.70
#